data_AF-A0A844F7W0-F1
#
_entry.id   AF-A0A844F7W0-F1
#
_cell.length_a   1.000
_cell.length_b   1.000
_cell.length_c   1.000
_cell.angle_alpha   90.00
_cell.angle_beta   90.00
_cell.angle_gamma   90.00
#
_symmetry.space_group_name_H-M   'P 1'
#
loop_
_entity.id
_entity.type
_entity.pdbx_description
1 polymer ?
#
loop_
_entity_poly.entity_id
_entity_poly.type
_entity_poly.pdbx_seq_one_letter_code
_entity_poly.pdbx_strand_id
1 'polypeptide(L)'
;MAAVQKRKYEKPMIKFVTDMNIILECLYEVYGQEEQHVLEGKDIQKTMIFPFLKMLENQCNGITVREIHKKLWEIYIAERTKEPFISNAESLLKPLKRAEENVNVLQ
;
A
#
# COMPACT_ATOMS: atom_id res chain seq x y z
N MET A 1 41.26 35.02 -9.02
CA MET A 1 40.39 33.93 -9.50
C MET A 1 39.59 33.42 -8.31
N ALA A 2 38.28 33.67 -8.26
CA ALA A 2 37.42 33.25 -7.16
C ALA A 2 36.94 31.80 -7.40
N ALA A 3 37.20 30.91 -6.44
CA ALA A 3 36.79 29.51 -6.52
C ALA A 3 35.28 29.40 -6.35
N VAL A 4 34.59 28.92 -7.39
CA VAL A 4 33.16 28.60 -7.34
C VAL A 4 32.96 27.35 -6.48
N GLN A 5 32.43 27.53 -5.28
CA GLN A 5 32.03 26.43 -4.41
C GLN A 5 30.85 25.68 -5.05
N LYS A 6 31.08 24.43 -5.46
CA LYS A 6 30.04 23.54 -5.97
C LYS A 6 29.15 23.12 -4.80
N ARG A 7 27.94 23.68 -4.71
CA ARG A 7 26.91 23.18 -3.78
C ARG A 7 26.61 21.73 -4.15
N LYS A 8 26.85 20.79 -3.22
CA LYS A 8 26.44 19.40 -3.38
C LYS A 8 24.91 19.37 -3.40
N TYR A 9 24.34 18.92 -4.51
CA TYR A 9 22.90 18.67 -4.61
C TYR A 9 22.61 17.34 -3.92
N GLU A 10 22.01 17.40 -2.73
CA GLU A 10 21.42 16.22 -2.08
C GLU A 10 19.99 16.09 -2.61
N LYS A 11 19.72 15.03 -3.37
CA LYS A 11 18.38 14.74 -3.88
C LYS A 11 17.48 14.51 -2.67
N PRO A 12 16.43 15.33 -2.43
CA PRO A 12 15.50 15.04 -1.36
C PRO A 12 14.83 13.69 -1.64
N MET A 13 14.92 12.74 -0.71
CA MET A 13 14.13 11.51 -0.75
C MET A 13 12.68 11.86 -0.43
N ILE A 14 11.94 12.35 -1.42
CA ILE A 14 10.49 12.50 -1.31
C ILE A 14 9.90 11.10 -1.50
N LYS A 15 9.46 10.46 -0.42
CA LYS A 15 8.64 9.25 -0.49
C LYS A 15 7.21 9.70 -0.81
N PHE A 16 6.78 9.53 -2.06
CA PHE A 16 5.36 9.68 -2.41
C PHE A 16 4.61 8.47 -1.86
N VAL A 17 4.00 8.64 -0.68
CA VAL A 17 3.17 7.62 -0.06
C VAL A 17 1.72 7.93 -0.45
N THR A 18 1.14 7.09 -1.32
CA THR A 18 -0.29 7.14 -1.60
C THR A 18 -1.06 6.84 -0.31
N ASP A 19 -2.13 7.59 -0.06
CA ASP A 19 -3.00 7.36 1.09
C ASP A 19 -3.51 5.90 1.13
N MET A 20 -3.50 5.29 2.32
CA MET A 20 -3.92 3.90 2.51
C MET A 20 -5.37 3.67 2.08
N ASN A 21 -6.27 4.61 2.37
CA ASN A 21 -7.68 4.49 2.01
C ASN A 21 -7.88 4.58 0.50
N ILE A 22 -7.09 5.40 -0.21
CA ILE A 22 -7.09 5.42 -1.68
C ILE A 22 -6.65 4.07 -2.24
N ILE A 23 -5.60 3.46 -1.68
CA ILE A 23 -5.13 2.14 -2.11
C ILE A 23 -6.21 1.07 -1.86
N LEU A 24 -6.88 1.12 -0.70
CA LEU A 24 -7.95 0.19 -0.35
C LEU A 24 -9.18 0.35 -1.25
N GLU A 25 -9.56 1.57 -1.60
CA GLU A 25 -10.62 1.84 -2.58
C GLU A 25 -10.32 1.20 -3.93
N CYS A 26 -9.13 1.44 -4.48
CA CYS A 26 -8.73 0.82 -5.75
C CYS A 26 -8.68 -0.70 -5.66
N LEU A 27 -8.18 -1.24 -4.54
CA LEU A 27 -8.10 -2.68 -4.32
C LEU A 27 -9.48 -3.34 -4.28
N TYR A 28 -10.48 -2.70 -3.67
CA TYR A 28 -11.86 -3.19 -3.66
C TYR A 28 -12.43 -3.29 -5.08
N GLU A 29 -12.23 -2.26 -5.90
CA GLU A 29 -12.72 -2.23 -7.29
C GLU A 29 -12.04 -3.32 -8.13
N VAL A 30 -10.73 -3.49 -7.98
CA VAL A 30 -9.97 -4.50 -8.72
C VAL A 30 -10.31 -5.92 -8.25
N TYR A 31 -10.58 -6.14 -6.97
CA TYR A 31 -11.11 -7.43 -6.51
C TYR A 31 -12.42 -7.78 -7.21
N GLY A 32 -13.33 -6.82 -7.42
CA GLY A 32 -14.55 -7.06 -8.20
C GLY A 32 -14.29 -7.31 -9.68
N GLN A 33 -13.28 -6.67 -10.27
CA GLN A 33 -12.93 -6.87 -11.69
C GLN A 33 -12.23 -8.20 -11.95
N GLU A 34 -11.38 -8.65 -11.02
CA GLU A 34 -10.53 -9.84 -11.16
C GLU A 34 -10.93 -11.00 -10.25
N GLU A 35 -12.13 -10.96 -9.65
CA GLU A 35 -12.62 -11.99 -8.70
C GLU A 35 -12.44 -13.41 -9.23
N GLN A 36 -12.81 -13.65 -10.49
CA GLN A 36 -12.67 -14.96 -11.12
C GLN A 36 -11.19 -15.43 -11.16
N HIS A 37 -10.24 -14.52 -11.37
CA HIS A 37 -8.82 -14.87 -11.37
C HIS A 37 -8.35 -15.31 -9.97
N VAL A 38 -8.87 -14.67 -8.92
CA VAL A 38 -8.58 -15.02 -7.53
C VAL A 38 -9.18 -16.38 -7.18
N LEU A 39 -10.45 -16.62 -7.56
CA LEU A 39 -11.16 -17.88 -7.30
C LEU A 39 -10.55 -19.06 -8.06
N GLU A 40 -10.04 -18.84 -9.27
CA GLU A 40 -9.31 -19.84 -10.06
C GLU A 40 -7.91 -20.14 -9.51
N GLY A 41 -7.46 -19.43 -8.48
CA GLY A 41 -6.14 -19.59 -7.89
C GLY A 41 -5.01 -19.18 -8.84
N LYS A 42 -5.28 -18.26 -9.78
CA LYS A 42 -4.24 -17.72 -10.65
C LYS A 42 -3.17 -17.02 -9.80
N ASP A 43 -1.95 -16.99 -10.34
CA ASP A 43 -0.83 -16.32 -9.69
C ASP A 43 -1.15 -14.84 -9.51
N ILE A 44 -1.33 -14.42 -8.24
CA ILE A 44 -1.69 -13.06 -7.87
C ILE A 44 -0.70 -12.04 -8.45
N GLN A 45 0.58 -12.42 -8.62
CA GLN A 45 1.61 -11.53 -9.17
C GLN A 45 1.33 -11.09 -10.62
N LYS A 46 0.43 -11.80 -11.31
CA LYS A 46 0.03 -11.50 -12.69
C LYS A 46 -1.31 -10.75 -12.79
N THR A 47 -1.87 -10.34 -11.65
CA THR A 47 -3.16 -9.64 -11.56
C THR A 47 -2.95 -8.16 -11.26
N MET A 48 -3.94 -7.32 -11.58
CA MET A 48 -3.97 -5.91 -11.20
C MET A 48 -4.07 -5.71 -9.69
N ILE A 49 -4.44 -6.74 -8.92
CA ILE A 49 -4.44 -6.73 -7.44
C ILE A 49 -3.02 -6.53 -6.89
N PHE A 50 -2.01 -7.15 -7.51
CA PHE A 50 -0.65 -7.22 -6.95
C PHE A 50 0.04 -5.86 -6.73
N PRO A 51 0.01 -4.90 -7.67
CA PRO A 51 0.54 -3.56 -7.44
C PRO A 51 0.01 -2.89 -6.16
N PHE A 52 -1.29 -3.01 -5.88
CA PHE A 52 -1.90 -2.40 -4.68
C PHE A 52 -1.46 -3.12 -3.40
N LEU A 53 -1.38 -4.45 -3.42
CA LEU A 53 -0.83 -5.21 -2.29
C LEU A 53 0.62 -4.84 -1.99
N LYS A 54 1.41 -4.58 -3.04
CA LYS A 54 2.80 -4.09 -2.90
C LYS A 54 2.87 -2.69 -2.31
N MET A 55 1.95 -1.79 -2.68
CA MET A 55 1.85 -0.47 -2.05
C MET A 55 1.54 -0.61 -0.55
N LEU A 56 0.62 -1.49 -0.15
CA LEU A 56 0.30 -1.73 1.26
C LEU A 56 1.46 -2.38 2.03
N GLU A 57 2.14 -3.38 1.45
CA GLU A 57 3.33 -4.01 2.03
C GLU A 57 4.44 -2.99 2.29
N ASN A 58 4.66 -2.05 1.37
CA ASN A 58 5.65 -0.99 1.52
C ASN A 58 5.32 -0.01 2.65
N GLN A 59 4.05 0.13 3.00
CA GLN A 59 3.58 0.99 4.09
C GLN A 59 3.47 0.28 5.43
N CYS A 60 3.51 -1.05 5.45
CA CYS A 60 3.34 -1.84 6.66
C CYS A 60 4.65 -2.53 7.11
N ASN A 61 4.75 -2.83 8.41
CA ASN A 61 5.85 -3.58 9.00
C ASN A 61 5.42 -5.01 9.32
N GLY A 62 6.31 -5.98 9.05
CA GLY A 62 6.14 -7.35 9.51
C GLY A 62 4.98 -8.11 8.89
N ILE A 63 4.50 -7.69 7.71
CA ILE A 63 3.45 -8.38 6.96
C ILE A 63 3.82 -8.47 5.49
N THR A 64 3.59 -9.63 4.90
CA THR A 64 3.91 -9.92 3.48
C THR A 64 2.71 -9.66 2.57
N VAL A 65 2.95 -9.47 1.26
CA VAL A 65 1.90 -9.41 0.22
C VAL A 65 0.88 -10.54 0.37
N ARG A 66 1.35 -11.77 0.62
CA ARG A 66 0.48 -12.96 0.73
C ARG A 66 -0.46 -12.86 1.93
N GLU A 67 0.04 -12.39 3.06
CA GLU A 67 -0.75 -12.22 4.29
C GLU A 67 -1.74 -11.06 4.16
N ILE A 68 -1.33 -9.94 3.56
CA ILE A 68 -2.23 -8.83 3.22
C ILE A 68 -3.35 -9.34 2.32
N HIS A 69 -3.01 -10.02 1.22
CA HIS A 69 -4.00 -10.53 0.29
C HIS A 69 -5.01 -11.44 0.98
N LYS A 70 -4.53 -12.44 1.74
CA LYS A 70 -5.41 -13.37 2.46
C LYS A 70 -6.39 -12.63 3.37
N LYS A 71 -5.89 -11.74 4.23
CA LYS A 71 -6.72 -11.01 5.20
C LYS A 71 -7.71 -10.07 4.52
N LEU A 72 -7.27 -9.35 3.48
CA LEU A 72 -8.13 -8.41 2.76
C LEU A 72 -9.15 -9.14 1.88
N TRP A 73 -8.81 -10.30 1.32
CA TRP A 73 -9.75 -11.13 0.59
C TRP A 73 -10.86 -11.68 1.49
N GLU A 74 -10.51 -12.12 2.70
CA GLU A 74 -11.50 -12.57 3.71
C GLU A 74 -12.49 -11.44 4.06
N ILE A 75 -12.02 -10.20 4.21
CA ILE A 75 -12.89 -9.03 4.43
C ILE A 75 -13.73 -8.76 3.18
N TYR A 76 -13.13 -8.79 1.98
CA TYR A 76 -13.85 -8.54 0.72
C TYR A 76 -15.04 -9.48 0.52
N ILE A 77 -14.87 -10.77 0.83
CA ILE A 77 -15.94 -11.77 0.71
C ILE A 77 -17.03 -11.58 1.80
N ALA A 78 -16.66 -11.08 2.98
CA ALA A 78 -17.59 -10.88 4.08
C ALA A 78 -18.43 -9.60 3.94
N GLU A 79 -17.85 -8.55 3.37
CA GLU A 79 -18.47 -7.22 3.30
C GLU A 79 -19.31 -7.02 2.04
N ARG A 80 -20.51 -6.42 2.21
CA ARG A 80 -21.46 -6.23 1.10
C ARG A 80 -21.24 -4.95 0.30
N THR A 81 -20.51 -3.98 0.85
CA THR A 81 -20.24 -2.70 0.19
C THR A 81 -18.80 -2.24 0.46
N LYS A 82 -18.38 -1.18 -0.25
CA LYS A 82 -17.01 -0.67 -0.23
C LYS A 82 -16.62 -0.08 1.14
N GLU A 83 -17.53 0.62 1.81
CA GLU A 83 -17.24 1.37 3.02
C GLU A 83 -16.87 0.46 4.22
N PRO A 84 -17.62 -0.63 4.51
CA PRO A 84 -17.23 -1.60 5.52
C PRO A 84 -15.91 -2.30 5.19
N PHE A 85 -15.66 -2.62 3.92
CA PHE A 85 -14.38 -3.20 3.49
C PHE A 85 -13.22 -2.28 3.84
N ILE A 86 -13.29 -0.99 3.50
CA ILE A 86 -12.23 -0.01 3.78
C ILE A 86 -12.05 0.12 5.30
N SER A 87 -13.14 0.28 6.05
CA SER A 87 -13.07 0.47 7.50
C SER A 87 -12.39 -0.71 8.20
N ASN A 88 -12.76 -1.94 7.84
CA ASN A 88 -12.19 -3.15 8.43
C ASN A 88 -10.74 -3.39 7.97
N ALA A 89 -10.44 -3.11 6.71
CA ALA A 89 -9.08 -3.19 6.18
C ALA A 89 -8.14 -2.15 6.81
N GLU A 90 -8.58 -0.90 6.98
CA GLU A 90 -7.81 0.14 7.65
C GLU A 90 -7.56 -0.25 9.11
N SER A 91 -8.59 -0.69 9.84
CA SER A 91 -8.46 -1.15 11.23
C SER A 91 -7.42 -2.28 11.39
N LEU A 92 -7.35 -3.18 10.41
CA LEU A 92 -6.40 -4.29 10.37
C LEU A 92 -4.95 -3.83 10.06
N LEU A 93 -4.77 -2.86 9.16
CA LEU A 93 -3.44 -2.45 8.67
C LEU A 93 -2.84 -1.28 9.44
N LYS A 94 -3.66 -0.42 10.03
CA LYS A 94 -3.23 0.77 10.77
C LYS A 94 -2.25 0.48 11.92
N PRO A 95 -2.40 -0.61 12.71
CA PRO A 95 -1.41 -0.98 13.72
C PRO A 95 -0.05 -1.38 13.13
N LEU A 96 -0.01 -1.78 11.86
CA LEU A 96 1.19 -2.21 11.14
C LEU A 96 1.83 -1.06 10.35
N LYS A 97 1.16 0.10 10.24
CA LYS A 97 1.64 1.24 9.45
C LYS A 97 3.02 1.68 9.95
N ARG A 98 3.98 1.80 9.04
CA ARG A 98 5.31 2.33 9.32
C ARG A 98 5.16 3.75 9.85
N ALA A 99 5.89 4.04 10.93
CA ALA A 99 6.05 5.41 11.38
C ALA A 99 6.61 6.23 10.20
N GLU A 100 5.98 7.36 9.92
CA GLU A 100 6.59 8.36 9.05
C GLU A 100 7.87 8.77 9.76
N GLU A 101 9.02 8.39 9.19
CA GLU A 101 10.32 8.89 9.61
C GLU A 101 10.26 10.41 9.39
N ASN A 102 9.87 11.15 10.43
CA ASN A 102 10.06 12.58 10.51
C ASN A 102 11.57 12.80 10.40
N VAL A 103 12.05 13.05 9.18
CA VAL A 103 13.35 13.64 8.96
C VAL A 103 13.26 15.03 9.57
N ASN A 104 13.60 15.09 10.85
CA ASN A 104 13.82 16.30 11.60
C ASN A 104 14.95 17.03 10.87
N VAL A 105 14.61 17.96 9.99
CA VAL A 105 15.56 18.86 9.36
C VAL A 105 15.97 19.86 10.44
N LEU A 106 16.83 19.42 11.35
CA LEU A 106 17.63 20.31 12.19
C LEU A 106 18.84 20.72 11.37
N GLN A 107 18.74 21.84 10.66
CA GLN A 107 19.85 22.76 10.37
C GLN A 107 19.35 24.20 10.33
#